data_AF-A0A2V9I5P8-F1
#
_entry.id   AF-A0A2V9I5P8-F1
#
_cell.length_a   1.000
_cell.length_b   1.000
_cell.length_c   1.000
_cell.angle_alpha   90.00
_cell.angle_beta   90.00
_cell.angle_gamma   90.00
#
_symmetry.space_group_name_H-M   'P 1'
#
loop_
_entity.id
_entity.type
_entity.pdbx_description
1 polymer ?
#
loop_
_entity_poly.entity_id
_entity_poly.type
_entity_poly.pdbx_seq_one_letter_code
_entity_poly.pdbx_strand_id
1 'polypeptide(L)' 'MTFHDFLDSFLRRQYRANHRIAMVIDNAGYHKKKELWPFFKENKKRVRLLWLPPYSPNLNPIERVWRLTRRRVTH' A
#
# COMPACT_ATOMS: atom_id res chain seq x y z
N MET A 1 3.77 15.97 1.24
CA MET A 1 3.39 14.75 1.98
C MET A 1 4.20 13.59 1.41
N THR A 2 5.04 12.96 2.22
CA THR A 2 5.83 11.80 1.78
C THR A 2 4.99 10.52 1.87
N PHE A 3 5.45 9.45 1.21
CA PHE A 3 4.80 8.13 1.35
C PHE A 3 4.80 7.64 2.81
N HIS A 4 5.84 7.98 3.57
CA HIS A 4 5.91 7.68 5.01
C HIS A 4 4.81 8.39 5.80
N ASP A 5 4.62 9.70 5.59
CA ASP A 5 3.59 10.49 6.30
C ASP A 5 2.18 9.96 6.02
N PHE A 6 1.95 9.55 4.77
CA PHE A 6 0.71 8.90 4.37
C PHE A 6 0.50 7.58 5.12
N LEU A 7 1.52 6.72 5.20
CA LEU A 7 1.43 5.44 5.89
C LEU A 7 1.16 5.62 7.39
N ASP A 8 1.87 6.53 8.06
CA ASP A 8 1.65 6.81 9.49
C ASP A 8 0.22 7.28 9.75
N SER A 9 -0.24 8.27 8.96
CA SER A 9 -1.61 8.79 9.06
C SER A 9 -2.67 7.72 8.76
N PHE A 10 -2.42 6.88 7.76
CA PHE A 10 -3.30 5.77 7.40
C PHE A 10 -3.42 4.75 8.54
N LEU A 11 -2.29 4.31 9.10
CA LEU A 11 -2.29 3.34 10.19
C LEU A 11 -2.96 3.88 11.45
N ARG A 12 -2.71 5.15 11.81
CA ARG A 12 -3.41 5.79 12.95
C ARG A 12 -4.92 5.77 12.78
N ARG A 13 -5.41 6.01 11.56
CA ARG A 13 -6.86 6.06 11.27
C ARG A 13 -7.51 4.68 11.19
N GLN A 14 -6.82 3.70 10.61
CA GLN A 14 -7.39 2.39 10.32
C GLN A 14 -7.15 1.35 11.42
N TYR A 15 -6.13 1.56 12.27
CA TYR A 15 -5.83 0.65 13.35
C TYR A 15 -6.87 0.77 14.47
N ARG A 16 -7.83 -0.16 14.44
CA ARG A 16 -8.64 -0.51 15.61
C ARG A 16 -7.91 -1.58 16.42
N ALA A 17 -8.08 -1.56 17.75
CA ALA A 17 -7.43 -2.54 18.63
C ALA A 17 -7.66 -3.98 18.11
N ASN A 18 -6.59 -4.78 18.06
CA ASN A 18 -6.53 -6.15 17.54
C ASN A 18 -6.71 -6.38 16.03
N HIS A 19 -6.74 -5.36 15.17
CA HIS A 19 -6.75 -5.57 13.71
C HIS A 19 -5.35 -5.60 13.10
N ARG A 20 -5.11 -6.60 12.25
CA ARG A 20 -3.92 -6.71 11.39
C ARG A 20 -4.27 -6.27 9.97
N ILE A 21 -3.45 -5.38 9.42
CA ILE A 21 -3.59 -4.86 8.06
C ILE A 21 -2.66 -5.64 7.13
N ALA A 22 -3.22 -6.27 6.11
CA ALA A 22 -2.45 -6.80 4.99
C ALA A 22 -2.37 -5.71 3.90
N MET A 23 -1.15 -5.24 3.61
CA MET A 23 -0.90 -4.22 2.61
C MET A 23 -0.29 -4.87 1.37
N VAL A 24 -1.04 -4.83 0.26
CA VAL A 24 -0.57 -5.30 -1.04
C VAL A 24 0.19 -4.18 -1.72
N ILE A 25 1.46 -4.42 -2.06
CA ILE A 25 2.35 -3.43 -2.67
C ILE A 25 2.88 -3.98 -4.00
N ASP A 26 2.89 -3.13 -5.02
CA ASP A 26 3.52 -3.45 -6.29
C ASP A 26 5.06 -3.36 -6.21
N ASN A 27 5.75 -3.58 -7.33
CA ASN A 27 7.21 -3.60 -7.36
C ASN A 27 7.86 -2.23 -7.62
N ALA A 28 7.12 -1.12 -7.54
CA ALA A 28 7.66 0.20 -7.84
C ALA A 28 8.86 0.56 -6.93
N GLY A 29 9.92 1.12 -7.53
CA GLY A 29 11.21 1.31 -6.86
C GLY A 29 11.16 2.16 -5.59
N TYR A 30 10.22 3.10 -5.50
CA TYR A 30 10.04 3.94 -4.31
C TYR A 30 9.45 3.19 -3.11
N HIS A 31 8.72 2.07 -3.32
CA HIS A 31 8.27 1.21 -2.22
C HIS A 31 9.40 0.34 -1.64
N LYS A 32 10.48 0.12 -2.40
CA LYS A 32 11.63 -0.69 -1.99
C LYS A 32 12.70 0.12 -1.26
N LYS A 33 12.48 1.42 -1.04
CA LYS A 33 13.44 2.29 -0.35
C LYS A 33 13.73 1.77 1.05
N LYS A 34 15.02 1.64 1.37
CA LYS A 34 15.52 1.21 2.68
C LYS A 34 14.96 2.05 3.83
N GLU A 35 14.67 3.32 3.56
CA GLU A 35 14.07 4.30 4.49
C GLU A 35 12.72 3.86 5.09
N LEU A 36 11.95 3.00 4.40
CA LEU A 36 10.64 2.54 4.88
C LEU A 36 10.73 1.29 5.78
N TRP A 37 11.87 0.59 5.77
CA TRP A 37 12.03 -0.66 6.51
C TRP A 37 11.95 -0.49 8.03
N PRO A 38 12.52 0.57 8.66
CA PRO A 38 12.35 0.81 10.09
C PRO A 38 10.88 0.93 10.48
N PHE A 39 10.10 1.72 9.73
CA PHE A 39 8.66 1.90 9.96
C PHE A 39 7.89 0.57 9.92
N PHE A 40 8.14 -0.27 8.90
CA PHE A 40 7.48 -1.58 8.80
C PHE A 40 7.95 -2.56 9.88
N LYS A 41 9.21 -2.48 10.33
CA LYS A 41 9.74 -3.30 11.42
C LYS A 41 9.06 -2.96 12.74
N GLU A 42 8.92 -1.67 13.05
CA GLU A 42 8.21 -1.17 14.24
C GLU A 42 6.73 -1.56 14.22
N ASN A 43 6.11 -1.55 13.03
CA ASN A 43 4.69 -1.85 12.86
C ASN A 43 4.40 -3.31 12.47
N LYS A 44 5.36 -4.23 12.55
CA LYS A 44 5.21 -5.64 12.10
C LYS A 44 4.04 -6.40 12.76
N LYS A 45 3.64 -6.01 13.98
CA LYS A 45 2.48 -6.60 14.67
C LYS A 45 1.14 -6.11 14.07
N ARG A 46 1.12 -4.90 13.52
CA ARG A 46 -0.05 -4.20 12.98
C ARG A 46 -0.18 -4.36 11.46
N VAL A 47 0.95 -4.46 10.75
CA VAL A 47 1.00 -4.46 9.28
C VAL A 47 1.82 -5.63 8.76
N ARG A 48 1.27 -6.33 7.76
CA ARG A 48 1.98 -7.32 6.95
C ARG A 48 2.04 -6.83 5.50
N LEU A 49 3.24 -6.78 4.95
CA LEU A 49 3.44 -6.48 3.53
C LEU A 49 3.28 -7.73 2.68
N LEU A 50 2.55 -7.60 1.57
CA LEU A 50 2.38 -8.61 0.53
C LEU A 50 2.88 -8.00 -0.79
N TRP A 51 3.99 -8.51 -1.29
CA TRP A 51 4.55 -8.07 -2.57
C TRP A 51 3.87 -8.81 -3.71
N LEU A 52 3.42 -8.08 -4.71
CA LEU A 52 2.92 -8.68 -5.95
C LEU A 52 4.08 -9.30 -6.74
N PRO A 53 3.85 -10.42 -7.46
CA PRO A 53 4.84 -10.95 -8.39
C PRO A 53 5.14 -9.91 -9.50
N PRO A 54 6.37 -9.92 -10.06
CA PRO A 54 6.73 -9.05 -11.17
C PRO A 54 5.74 -9.19 -12.34
N TYR A 55 5.53 -8.11 -13.08
CA TYR A 55 4.71 -8.06 -14.30
C TYR A 55 3.30 -8.66 -14.16
N SER A 56 2.70 -8.57 -12.98
CA SER A 56 1.37 -9.12 -12.69
C SER A 56 0.32 -8.02 -12.43
N PRO A 57 0.08 -7.09 -13.38
CA PRO A 57 -0.90 -6.02 -13.21
C PRO A 57 -2.33 -6.55 -13.00
N ASN A 58 -2.63 -7.74 -13.54
CA ASN A 58 -3.90 -8.42 -13.33
C ASN A 58 -4.18 -8.77 -11.86
N LEU A 59 -3.13 -8.87 -11.03
CA LEU A 59 -3.23 -9.15 -9.60
C LEU A 59 -3.28 -7.87 -8.75
N ASN A 60 -3.11 -6.69 -9.35
CA ASN A 60 -3.14 -5.42 -8.65
C ASN A 60 -4.57 -4.83 -8.67
N PRO A 61 -5.33 -4.87 -7.56
CA PRO A 61 -6.73 -4.41 -7.56
C PRO A 61 -6.87 -2.92 -7.93
N ILE A 62 -5.81 -2.12 -7.75
CA ILE A 62 -5.82 -0.69 -8.08
C ILE A 62 -6.04 -0.45 -9.59
N GLU A 63 -5.61 -1.39 -10.45
CA GLU A 63 -5.78 -1.27 -11.91
C GLU A 63 -7.25 -1.24 -12.30
N ARG A 64 -8.09 -2.00 -11.59
CA ARG A 64 -9.54 -1.98 -11.80
C ARG A 64 -10.14 -0.63 -11.42
N VAL A 65 -9.67 -0.05 -10.32
CA VAL A 65 -10.10 1.29 -9.86
C VAL A 65 -9.69 2.33 -10.90
N TRP A 66 -8.45 2.31 -11.35
CA TRP A 66 -7.95 3.24 -12.37
C TRP A 66 -8.72 3.14 -13.69
N ARG A 67 -9.05 1.92 -14.13
CA ARG A 67 -9.91 1.71 -15.30
C ARG A 67 -11.30 2.32 -15.12
N LEU A 68 -11.89 2.19 -13.93
CA LEU A 68 -13.19 2.80 -13.62
C LEU A 68 -13.10 4.32 -13.59
N THR A 69 -12.07 4.88 -12.94
CA THR A 69 -11.84 6.31 -12.85
C THR A 69 -11.68 6.93 -14.23
N ARG A 70 -10.85 6.35 -15.11
CA ARG A 70 -10.70 6.82 -16.49
C ARG A 70 -12.05 6.86 -17.20
N ARG A 71 -12.82 5.78 -17.16
CA ARG A 71 -14.17 5.72 -17.77
C ARG A 71 -15.14 6.80 -17.23
N ARG A 72 -14.99 7.22 -15.98
CA ARG A 72 -15.91 8.19 -15.34
C ARG A 72 -15.50 9.64 -15.46
N VAL A 73 -14.20 9.91 -15.66
CA VAL A 73 -13.65 11.28 -15.63
C VAL A 73 -13.37 11.82 -17.04
N THR A 74 -13.21 10.96 -18.05
CA THR A 74 -12.98 11.38 -19.44
C THR A 74 -14.26 11.38 -20.30
N HIS A 75 -15.43 11.56 -19.71
CA HIS A 75 -16.70 11.77 -20.43
C HIS A 75 -17.43 12.98 -19.87
#